data_AF-A0A511E223-F1
#
_entry.id   AF-A0A511E223-F1
#
_cell.length_a   1.000
_cell.length_b   1.000
_cell.length_c   1.000
_cell.angle_alpha   90.00
_cell.angle_beta   90.00
_cell.angle_gamma   90.00
#
_symmetry.space_group_name_H-M   'P 1'
#
loop_
_entity.id
_entity.type
_entity.pdbx_description
1 polymer ?
#
loop_
_entity_poly.entity_id
_entity_poly.type
_entity_poly.pdbx_seq_one_letter_code
_entity_poly.pdbx_strand_id
1 'polypeptide(L)'
;MSKPIFDPVISVFVKGDSKIHENGIFYKVSYGYENENDNPIFKIQMAYNRRVKGRQAPSYTTNDFKLLAKLQPVLKAKFDDMDKRLRRIVYIYDLDNNSLRPEDSK
;
A
#
# COMPACT_ATOMS: atom_id res chain seq x y z
N MET A 1 15.61 -16.18 -11.64
CA MET A 1 14.37 -15.45 -11.29
C MET A 1 14.61 -13.97 -11.59
N SER A 2 13.77 -13.31 -12.40
CA SER A 2 13.92 -11.87 -12.65
C SER A 2 13.59 -11.09 -11.39
N LYS A 3 14.36 -10.04 -11.08
CA LYS A 3 14.00 -9.10 -10.00
C LYS A 3 12.70 -8.39 -10.39
N PRO A 4 11.72 -8.26 -9.46
CA PRO A 4 10.54 -7.46 -9.73
C PRO A 4 10.95 -6.01 -10.01
N ILE A 5 10.24 -5.34 -10.91
CA ILE A 5 10.49 -3.93 -11.26
C ILE A 5 10.36 -3.02 -10.03
N PHE A 6 9.51 -3.40 -9.08
CA PHE A 6 9.31 -2.70 -7.82
C PHE A 6 9.47 -3.69 -6.66
N ASP A 7 10.31 -3.34 -5.69
CA ASP A 7 10.57 -4.10 -4.48
C ASP A 7 10.04 -3.33 -3.25
N PRO A 8 8.81 -3.63 -2.79
CA PRO A 8 8.23 -2.95 -1.63
C PRO A 8 8.97 -3.35 -0.35
N VAL A 9 9.33 -2.36 0.46
CA VAL A 9 9.84 -2.58 1.82
C VAL A 9 8.66 -2.72 2.79
N ILE A 10 7.70 -1.80 2.68
CA ILE A 10 6.46 -1.81 3.44
C ILE A 10 5.26 -1.68 2.49
N SER A 11 4.22 -2.45 2.78
CA SER A 11 2.93 -2.37 2.11
C SER A 11 1.81 -2.31 3.13
N VAL A 12 0.72 -1.66 2.74
CA VAL A 12 -0.50 -1.53 3.51
C VAL A 12 -1.69 -1.83 2.61
N PHE A 13 -2.63 -2.62 3.09
CA PHE A 13 -3.95 -2.72 2.48
C PHE A 13 -4.94 -1.81 3.19
N VAL A 14 -5.61 -0.96 2.43
CA VAL A 14 -6.64 -0.04 2.90
C VAL A 14 -7.92 -0.33 2.15
N LYS A 15 -9.04 -0.46 2.86
CA LYS A 15 -10.35 -0.66 2.23
C LYS A 15 -10.80 0.65 1.59
N GLY A 16 -11.19 0.61 0.32
CA GLY A 16 -11.77 1.75 -0.37
C GLY A 16 -13.23 1.98 0.02
N ASP A 17 -13.76 3.16 -0.29
CA ASP A 17 -15.17 3.50 -0.12
C ASP A 17 -16.05 2.59 -1.00
N SER A 18 -16.96 1.85 -0.37
CA SER A 18 -17.86 0.89 -1.04
C SER A 18 -19.02 1.56 -1.79
N LYS A 19 -19.14 2.89 -1.76
CA LYS A 19 -20.25 3.61 -2.41
C LYS A 19 -20.16 3.63 -3.94
N ILE A 20 -18.97 3.53 -4.52
CA ILE A 20 -18.75 3.67 -5.98
C ILE A 20 -18.24 2.37 -6.60
N HIS A 21 -17.87 1.39 -5.78
CA HIS A 21 -17.28 0.16 -6.23
C HIS A 21 -17.89 -1.05 -5.53
N GLU A 22 -18.04 -2.17 -6.25
CA GLU A 22 -18.49 -3.44 -5.69
C GLU A 22 -17.76 -3.76 -4.37
N ASN A 23 -18.48 -4.35 -3.41
CA ASN A 23 -17.91 -4.79 -2.15
C ASN A 23 -16.59 -5.55 -2.37
N GLY A 24 -15.47 -5.02 -1.86
CA GLY A 24 -14.17 -5.70 -1.91
C GLY A 24 -13.02 -4.96 -2.61
N ILE A 25 -13.16 -3.66 -2.91
CA ILE A 25 -12.01 -2.84 -3.34
C ILE A 25 -11.11 -2.48 -2.15
N PHE A 26 -9.83 -2.76 -2.34
CA PHE A 26 -8.74 -2.36 -1.48
C PHE A 26 -7.71 -1.59 -2.29
N TYR A 27 -6.96 -0.73 -1.64
CA TYR A 27 -5.74 -0.15 -2.18
C TYR A 27 -4.56 -0.79 -1.48
N LYS A 28 -3.64 -1.37 -2.27
CA LYS A 28 -2.30 -1.70 -1.79
C LYS A 28 -1.43 -0.47 -1.95
N VAL A 29 -1.08 0.12 -0.83
CA VAL A 29 -0.19 1.28 -0.75
C VAL A 29 1.19 0.78 -0.33
N SER A 30 2.26 1.20 -0.99
CA SER A 30 3.60 0.68 -0.71
C SER A 30 4.67 1.76 -0.78
N TYR A 31 5.69 1.61 0.06
CA TYR A 31 6.97 2.31 -0.04
C TYR A 31 8.07 1.30 -0.30
N GLY A 32 8.95 1.59 -1.26
CA GLY A 32 10.05 0.70 -1.63
C GLY A 32 10.86 1.27 -2.78
N TYR A 33 11.59 0.41 -3.48
CA TYR A 33 12.53 0.81 -4.52
C TYR A 33 12.10 0.26 -5.87
N GLU A 34 12.34 1.01 -6.95
CA GLU A 34 12.26 0.48 -8.31
C GLU A 34 13.64 0.04 -8.78
N ASN A 35 13.70 -0.92 -9.70
CA ASN A 35 14.96 -1.27 -10.34
C ASN A 35 15.60 0.01 -10.91
N GLU A 36 16.90 0.18 -10.65
CA GLU A 36 17.70 1.32 -11.13
C GLU A 36 17.35 2.67 -10.47
N ASN A 37 16.48 2.69 -9.46
CA ASN A 37 16.19 3.87 -8.67
C ASN A 37 16.40 3.61 -7.16
N ASP A 38 17.51 4.14 -6.64
CA ASP A 38 17.85 4.07 -5.22
C ASP A 38 16.99 5.01 -4.36
N ASN A 39 16.22 5.91 -4.97
CA ASN A 39 15.28 6.75 -4.22
C ASN A 39 14.00 5.96 -3.92
N PRO A 40 13.53 5.98 -2.66
CA PRO A 40 12.30 5.30 -2.31
C PRO A 40 11.10 5.98 -2.97
N ILE A 41 10.24 5.17 -3.57
CA ILE A 41 9.02 5.63 -4.22
C ILE A 41 7.78 5.21 -3.45
N PHE A 42 6.73 6.00 -3.58
CA PHE A 42 5.39 5.69 -3.10
C PHE A 42 4.55 5.15 -4.25
N LYS A 43 3.95 3.99 -4.08
CA LYS A 43 3.15 3.33 -5.11
C LYS A 43 1.79 2.94 -4.56
N ILE A 44 0.75 3.22 -5.32
CA ILE A 44 -0.62 2.82 -5.02
C ILE A 44 -1.09 1.89 -6.13
N GLN A 45 -1.68 0.76 -5.73
CA GLN A 45 -2.26 -0.21 -6.65
C GLN A 45 -3.65 -0.58 -6.17
N MET A 46 -4.60 -0.69 -7.08
CA MET A 46 -5.90 -1.30 -6.75
C MET A 46 -5.73 -2.80 -6.53
N ALA A 47 -6.43 -3.28 -5.53
CA ALA A 47 -6.52 -4.67 -5.15
C ALA A 47 -7.99 -5.06 -4.94
N TYR A 48 -8.33 -6.28 -5.34
CA TYR A 48 -9.64 -6.87 -5.07
C TYR A 48 -9.43 -8.02 -4.10
N ASN A 49 -10.15 -8.02 -2.98
CA ASN A 49 -9.95 -9.00 -1.90
C ASN A 49 -8.46 -9.14 -1.50
N ARG A 50 -7.77 -7.99 -1.34
CA ARG A 50 -6.33 -7.90 -1.04
C ARG A 50 -5.38 -8.52 -2.07
N ARG A 51 -5.83 -8.80 -3.30
CA ARG A 51 -4.98 -9.23 -4.41
C ARG A 51 -4.87 -8.13 -5.46
N VAL A 52 -3.64 -7.74 -5.79
CA VAL A 52 -3.36 -6.72 -6.81
C VAL A 52 -3.74 -7.25 -8.19
N LYS A 53 -4.60 -6.52 -8.91
CA LYS A 53 -5.08 -6.91 -10.24
C LYS A 53 -4.27 -6.20 -11.32
N GLY A 54 -3.09 -6.75 -11.64
CA GLY A 54 -2.30 -6.32 -12.80
C GLY A 54 -1.86 -4.84 -12.79
N ARG A 55 -1.74 -4.26 -13.99
CA ARG A 55 -1.28 -2.88 -14.25
C ARG A 55 -2.44 -1.93 -14.59
N GLN A 56 -3.54 -2.01 -13.86
CA GLN A 56 -4.62 -1.02 -14.02
C GLN A 56 -4.28 0.25 -13.24
N ALA A 57 -4.51 1.40 -13.90
CA ALA A 57 -4.48 2.69 -13.22
C ALA A 57 -5.56 2.68 -12.13
N PRO A 58 -5.19 3.02 -10.89
CA PRO A 58 -6.15 3.02 -9.81
C PRO A 58 -7.15 4.17 -9.98
N SER A 59 -8.44 3.86 -9.88
CA SER A 59 -9.51 4.85 -9.76
C SER A 59 -9.81 5.10 -8.28
N TYR A 60 -10.14 6.35 -7.96
CA TYR A 60 -10.37 6.80 -6.59
C TYR A 60 -11.60 7.69 -6.53
N THR A 61 -12.35 7.56 -5.45
CA THR A 61 -13.30 8.59 -5.03
C THR A 61 -12.55 9.75 -4.36
N THR A 62 -13.22 10.89 -4.17
CA THR A 62 -12.64 12.01 -3.39
C THR A 62 -12.28 11.60 -1.96
N ASN A 63 -13.04 10.68 -1.36
CA ASN A 63 -12.77 10.18 -0.01
C ASN A 63 -11.55 9.28 0.01
N ASP A 64 -11.43 8.35 -0.96
CA ASP A 64 -10.27 7.46 -1.08
C ASP A 64 -9.00 8.27 -1.29
N PHE A 65 -9.03 9.27 -2.16
CA PHE A 65 -7.88 10.13 -2.40
C PHE A 65 -7.42 10.85 -1.12
N LYS A 66 -8.35 11.45 -0.35
CA LYS A 66 -8.04 12.10 0.93
C LYS A 66 -7.45 11.12 1.94
N LEU A 67 -7.98 9.90 2.00
CA LEU A 67 -7.46 8.84 2.88
C LEU A 67 -6.04 8.44 2.48
N LEU A 68 -5.79 8.20 1.20
CA LEU A 68 -4.47 7.83 0.67
C LEU A 68 -3.44 8.95 0.87
N ALA A 69 -3.83 10.20 0.69
CA ALA A 69 -2.98 11.36 0.95
C ALA A 69 -2.58 11.46 2.44
N LYS A 70 -3.49 11.12 3.36
CA LYS A 70 -3.19 11.05 4.80
C LYS A 70 -2.27 9.88 5.16
N LEU A 71 -2.38 8.76 4.43
CA LEU A 71 -1.58 7.56 4.67
C LEU A 71 -0.14 7.70 4.19
N GLN A 72 0.09 8.47 3.13
CA GLN A 72 1.43 8.67 2.57
C GLN A 72 2.47 9.10 3.62
N PRO A 73 2.27 10.17 4.42
CA PRO A 73 3.26 10.57 5.42
C PRO A 73 3.43 9.53 6.55
N VAL A 74 2.36 8.84 6.95
CA VAL A 74 2.41 7.78 7.97
C VAL A 74 3.25 6.61 7.48
N LEU A 75 3.01 6.15 6.25
CA LEU A 75 3.74 5.04 5.65
C LEU A 75 5.20 5.41 5.39
N LYS A 76 5.47 6.67 4.99
CA LYS A 76 6.83 7.20 4.86
C LYS A 76 7.58 7.17 6.19
N ALA A 77 6.98 7.70 7.26
CA ALA A 77 7.62 7.68 8.58
C ALA A 77 7.94 6.25 9.03
N LYS A 78 7.03 5.29 8.78
CA LYS A 78 7.28 3.89 9.10
C LYS A 78 8.40 3.28 8.25
N PHE A 79 8.42 3.58 6.94
CA PHE A 79 9.52 3.18 6.06
C PHE A 79 10.86 3.73 6.54
N ASP A 80 10.91 5.01 6.95
CA ASP A 80 12.11 5.68 7.45
C ASP A 80 12.63 5.08 8.77
N ASP A 81 11.75 4.49 9.59
CA ASP A 81 12.08 3.79 10.86
C ASP A 81 12.51 2.32 10.67
N MET A 82 12.09 1.66 9.58
CA MET A 82 12.33 0.22 9.38
C MET A 82 13.79 -0.14 9.06
N ASP A 83 14.18 -1.40 9.25
CA ASP A 83 15.39 -1.93 8.62
C ASP A 83 15.10 -2.22 7.13
N LYS A 84 15.77 -1.48 6.24
CA LYS A 84 15.56 -1.54 4.76
C LYS A 84 16.07 -2.84 4.16
N ARG A 85 16.82 -3.64 4.92
CA ARG A 85 17.20 -5.01 4.54
C ARG A 85 16.01 -5.95 4.63
N LEU A 86 15.04 -5.65 5.49
CA LEU A 86 13.75 -6.34 5.52
C LEU A 86 12.91 -5.89 4.32
N ARG A 87 12.28 -6.84 3.63
CA ARG A 87 11.53 -6.58 2.41
C ARG A 87 10.15 -7.21 2.51
N ARG A 88 9.18 -6.59 1.83
CA ARG A 88 7.82 -7.10 1.66
C ARG A 88 7.04 -7.27 2.96
N ILE A 89 7.26 -6.39 3.93
CA ILE A 89 6.48 -6.38 5.16
C ILE A 89 5.10 -5.81 4.87
N VAL A 90 4.05 -6.52 5.27
CA VAL A 90 2.66 -6.12 5.00
C VAL A 90 1.95 -5.78 6.31
N TYR A 91 1.29 -4.63 6.30
CA TYR A 91 0.40 -4.15 7.35
C TYR A 91 -1.02 -4.03 6.81
N ILE A 92 -1.98 -3.97 7.74
CA ILE A 92 -3.36 -3.57 7.50
C ILE A 92 -3.54 -2.20 8.15
N TYR A 93 -4.20 -1.29 7.44
CA TYR A 93 -4.62 -0.03 8.05
C TYR A 93 -5.93 -0.21 8.80
N ASP A 94 -5.89 0.03 10.10
CA ASP A 94 -7.05 0.10 10.96
C ASP A 94 -7.61 1.53 10.92
N LEU A 95 -8.77 1.68 10.28
CA LEU A 95 -9.44 2.97 10.12
C LEU A 95 -9.99 3.49 11.45
N ASP A 96 -10.50 2.61 12.31
CA ASP A 96 -11.16 2.98 13.56
C ASP A 96 -10.15 3.51 14.57
N ASN A 97 -8.94 2.94 14.57
CA ASN A 97 -7.85 3.32 15.46
C ASN A 97 -6.79 4.20 14.78
N ASN A 98 -6.98 4.56 13.50
CA ASN A 98 -6.05 5.34 12.69
C ASN A 98 -4.59 4.84 12.82
N SER A 99 -4.40 3.52 12.73
CA SER A 99 -3.12 2.86 13.06
C SER A 99 -2.76 1.73 12.09
N LEU A 100 -1.47 1.42 12.02
CA LEU A 100 -0.94 0.29 11.24
C LEU A 100 -0.80 -0.94 12.14
N ARG A 101 -1.36 -2.06 11.70
CA ARG A 101 -1.21 -3.36 12.37
C ARG A 101 -0.55 -4.36 11.43
N PRO A 102 0.40 -5.19 11.89
CA PRO A 102 0.95 -6.25 11.05
C PRO A 102 -0.18 -7.10 10.45
N GLU A 103 -0.06 -7.50 9.20
CA GLU A 103 -0.97 -8.53 8.68
C GLU A 103 -0.63 -9.85 9.37
N ASP A 104 -1.55 -10.39 10.16
CA ASP A 104 -1.37 -11.67 10.83
C ASP A 104 -0.97 -12.71 9.78
N SER A 105 0.19 -13.32 10.00
CA SER A 105 0.68 -14.40 9.14
C SER A 105 -0.26 -15.60 9.32
N LYS A 106 -1.09 -15.85 8.31
CA LYS A 106 -1.81 -17.12 8.19
C LYS A 106 -0.86 -18.25 7.84
#